data_AF-A0A2P5LDX6-F1
#
_entry.id   AF-A0A2P5LDX6-F1
#
_cell.length_a   1.000
_cell.length_b   1.000
_cell.length_c   1.000
_cell.angle_alpha   90.00
_cell.angle_beta   90.00
_cell.angle_gamma   90.00
#
_symmetry.space_group_name_H-M   'P 1'
#
loop_
_entity.id
_entity.type
_entity.pdbx_description
1 polymer ?
#
loop_
_entity_poly.entity_id
_entity_poly.type
_entity_poly.pdbx_seq_one_letter_code
_entity_poly.pdbx_strand_id
1 'polypeptide(L)'
;MRIASVEVSHIANPGHSLTLPNILDDEFLPGYLGRVSLVSNRESVKNIKNTLHKWFSEVKPEIKSPAFVHVLEHALGVEAEAIAKGNTLTPILRTTRPETINFPAELGIKINDEFALLTRLSFINPKNVACFCESCVIENKGNPCFSFWKRSQQIPGIDWCVKHEEPLQEVHDKNAFFYQPSFFLNSGNYIKQPESLGINNPVILRFAKLIEGAMELDVPVNNRIAQEILSKKAKSIGVKFSEEGTCRQLSDLMNEVLPEQWILKHFPRLKKESYGKFVAGFDEVLKSSRKGKSYINTLLAAAVLFDDADEALHELTAQNFHLLNKENKPDISDISFVNAYIRHKGSYLNMGLELGKDRRYIFWRARWLGLPSFTGVNTQTFRAIKDFYDGGNLIEIHSRPDLKKEKFENIIRLSGRLFSSTIKKIDSIQ
;
A
#
# COMPACT_ATOMS: atom_id res chain seq x y z
N MET A 1 -8.17 1.75 -46.05
CA MET A 1 -7.89 0.92 -44.87
C MET A 1 -8.89 1.32 -43.80
N ARG A 2 -9.89 0.47 -43.50
CA ARG A 2 -10.91 0.77 -42.48
C ARG A 2 -10.29 0.51 -41.12
N ILE A 3 -10.04 1.57 -40.35
CA ILE A 3 -9.62 1.49 -38.95
C ILE A 3 -10.75 0.73 -38.23
N ALA A 4 -10.43 -0.35 -37.50
CA ALA A 4 -11.40 -1.01 -36.63
C ALA A 4 -12.05 0.06 -35.75
N SER A 5 -13.38 0.06 -35.63
CA SER A 5 -14.12 1.07 -34.88
C SER A 5 -13.70 1.03 -33.41
N VAL A 6 -12.71 1.87 -33.06
CA VAL A 6 -12.34 2.11 -31.67
C VAL A 6 -13.53 2.82 -31.06
N GLU A 7 -14.14 2.24 -30.03
CA GLU A 7 -15.11 2.96 -29.22
C GLU A 7 -14.40 4.18 -28.63
N VAL A 8 -14.96 5.35 -28.90
CA VAL A 8 -14.38 6.64 -28.52
C VAL A 8 -15.42 7.38 -27.70
N SER A 9 -15.03 7.78 -26.50
CA SER A 9 -15.82 8.72 -25.70
C SER A 9 -15.51 10.14 -26.16
N HIS A 10 -16.54 10.90 -26.53
CA HIS A 10 -16.43 12.31 -26.86
C HIS A 10 -16.87 13.15 -25.67
N ILE A 11 -15.97 14.00 -25.17
CA ILE A 11 -16.31 15.01 -24.16
C ILE A 11 -16.37 16.36 -24.87
N ALA A 12 -17.59 16.90 -24.99
CA ALA A 12 -17.82 18.22 -25.55
C ALA A 12 -17.95 19.24 -24.40
N ASN A 13 -17.01 20.18 -24.29
CA ASN A 13 -17.15 21.39 -23.48
C ASN A 13 -17.23 22.59 -24.45
N PRO A 14 -18.01 23.66 -24.18
CA PRO A 14 -18.06 24.84 -25.04
C PRO A 14 -16.65 25.42 -25.27
N GLY A 15 -16.05 25.11 -26.42
CA GLY A 15 -14.72 25.57 -26.82
C GLY A 15 -13.70 24.47 -27.14
N HIS A 16 -13.73 23.30 -26.50
CA HIS A 16 -12.75 22.22 -26.71
C HIS A 16 -13.44 20.84 -26.75
N SER A 17 -13.25 20.11 -27.85
CA SER A 17 -13.70 18.72 -27.99
C SER A 17 -12.53 17.77 -27.71
N LEU A 18 -12.61 17.01 -26.62
CA LEU A 18 -11.63 15.96 -26.34
C LEU A 18 -12.12 14.62 -26.88
N THR A 19 -11.22 13.92 -27.57
CA THR A 19 -11.41 12.57 -28.07
C THR A 19 -10.67 11.62 -27.14
N LEU A 20 -11.40 10.79 -26.40
CA LEU A 20 -10.81 9.82 -25.48
C LEU A 20 -10.86 8.41 -26.10
N PRO A 21 -9.72 7.86 -26.56
CA PRO A 21 -9.67 6.48 -26.99
C PRO A 21 -9.72 5.55 -25.78
N ASN A 22 -10.17 4.30 -25.95
CA ASN A 22 -10.06 3.29 -24.91
C ASN A 22 -8.59 3.12 -24.46
N ILE A 23 -8.39 3.07 -23.15
CA ILE A 23 -7.09 2.75 -22.54
C ILE A 23 -6.78 1.26 -22.75
N LEU A 24 -5.53 0.92 -23.04
CA LEU A 24 -5.14 -0.47 -23.32
C LEU A 24 -4.51 -1.15 -22.10
N ASP A 25 -4.52 -2.47 -22.10
CA ASP A 25 -3.81 -3.27 -21.10
C ASP A 25 -2.31 -2.96 -21.11
N ASP A 26 -1.74 -2.81 -19.91
CA ASP A 26 -0.33 -2.43 -19.68
C ASP A 26 0.08 -1.11 -20.36
N GLU A 27 -0.85 -0.29 -20.88
CA GLU A 27 -0.51 1.05 -21.37
C GLU A 27 -0.20 1.97 -20.19
N PHE A 28 0.97 2.59 -20.20
CA PHE A 28 1.37 3.49 -19.15
C PHE A 28 0.57 4.80 -19.23
N LEU A 29 -0.02 5.23 -18.11
CA LEU A 29 -0.95 6.36 -18.04
C LEU A 29 -0.38 7.67 -18.62
N PRO A 30 0.90 8.06 -18.35
CA PRO A 30 1.53 9.17 -19.07
C PRO A 30 1.52 9.03 -20.60
N GLY A 31 1.79 7.82 -21.10
CA GLY A 31 1.75 7.51 -22.54
C GLY A 31 0.34 7.55 -23.11
N TYR A 32 -0.65 7.06 -22.36
CA TYR A 32 -2.07 7.18 -22.71
C TYR A 32 -2.48 8.65 -22.92
N LEU A 33 -2.05 9.56 -22.04
CA LEU A 33 -2.33 10.99 -22.21
C LEU A 33 -1.64 11.60 -23.43
N GLY A 34 -0.47 11.10 -23.83
CA GLY A 34 0.14 11.45 -25.11
C GLY A 34 -0.69 10.99 -26.31
N ARG A 35 -1.31 9.81 -26.21
CA ARG A 35 -2.23 9.32 -27.24
C ARG A 35 -3.51 10.15 -27.32
N VAL A 36 -4.10 10.53 -26.18
CA VAL A 36 -5.24 11.48 -26.11
C VAL A 36 -4.86 12.81 -26.77
N SER A 37 -3.66 13.33 -26.49
CA SER A 37 -3.12 14.54 -27.11
C SER A 37 -3.07 14.40 -28.63
N LEU A 38 -2.51 13.31 -29.14
CA LEU A 38 -2.38 13.08 -30.57
C LEU A 38 -3.73 13.06 -31.30
N VAL A 39 -4.74 12.39 -30.74
CA VAL A 39 -6.09 12.30 -31.35
C VAL A 39 -6.93 13.56 -31.15
N SER A 40 -6.57 14.40 -30.18
CA SER A 40 -7.23 15.68 -29.90
C SER A 40 -6.42 16.88 -30.43
N ASN A 41 -5.85 16.76 -31.63
CA ASN A 41 -5.10 17.82 -32.31
C ASN A 41 -3.89 18.39 -31.54
N ARG A 42 -3.16 17.52 -30.82
CA ARG A 42 -1.93 17.84 -30.07
C ARG A 42 -2.12 18.83 -28.93
N GLU A 43 -3.27 18.77 -28.25
CA GLU A 43 -3.44 19.50 -26.99
C GLU A 43 -2.38 19.11 -25.96
N SER A 44 -1.87 20.07 -25.19
CA SER A 44 -0.89 19.74 -24.14
C SER A 44 -1.52 18.84 -23.08
N VAL A 45 -0.74 17.93 -22.48
CA VAL A 45 -1.21 17.07 -21.38
C VAL A 45 -1.77 17.88 -20.21
N LYS A 46 -1.21 19.08 -19.96
CA LYS A 46 -1.74 20.01 -18.96
C LYS A 46 -3.16 20.48 -19.33
N ASN A 47 -3.39 20.86 -20.58
CA ASN A 47 -4.72 21.28 -21.04
C ASN A 47 -5.71 20.13 -21.00
N ILE A 48 -5.33 18.94 -21.45
CA ILE A 48 -6.17 17.73 -21.37
C ILE A 48 -6.61 17.48 -19.92
N LYS A 49 -5.66 17.50 -18.97
CA LYS A 49 -5.97 17.34 -17.54
C LYS A 49 -6.92 18.42 -17.04
N ASN A 50 -6.67 19.68 -17.37
CA ASN A 50 -7.51 20.80 -16.95
C ASN A 50 -8.94 20.69 -17.52
N THR A 51 -9.08 20.37 -18.81
CA THR A 51 -10.37 20.19 -19.47
C THR A 51 -11.15 19.04 -18.84
N LEU A 52 -10.50 17.89 -18.59
CA LEU A 52 -11.12 16.75 -17.92
C LEU A 52 -11.53 17.06 -16.48
N HIS A 53 -10.68 17.75 -15.71
CA HIS A 53 -11.03 18.17 -14.35
C HIS A 53 -12.19 19.18 -14.34
N LYS A 54 -12.21 20.12 -15.27
CA LYS A 54 -13.31 21.09 -15.41
C LYS A 54 -14.61 20.36 -15.72
N TRP A 55 -14.62 19.51 -16.75
CA TRP A 55 -15.76 18.68 -17.10
C TRP A 55 -16.24 17.83 -15.92
N PHE A 56 -15.33 17.17 -15.21
CA PHE A 56 -15.69 16.36 -14.05
C PHE A 56 -16.33 17.20 -12.94
N SER A 57 -15.82 18.40 -12.68
CA SER A 57 -16.38 19.30 -11.67
C SER A 57 -17.79 19.79 -12.02
N GLU A 58 -18.13 19.86 -13.32
CA GLU A 58 -19.47 20.17 -13.80
C GLU A 58 -20.43 18.97 -13.62
N VAL A 59 -19.94 17.75 -13.84
CA VAL A 59 -20.74 16.51 -13.72
C VAL A 59 -20.89 16.03 -12.27
N LYS A 60 -19.87 16.25 -11.43
CA LYS A 60 -19.77 15.80 -10.03
C LYS A 60 -19.33 16.95 -9.10
N PRO A 61 -20.13 18.02 -8.97
CA PRO A 61 -19.77 19.21 -8.20
C PRO A 61 -19.55 18.94 -6.69
N GLU A 62 -20.08 17.83 -6.18
CA GLU A 62 -19.94 17.40 -4.79
C GLU A 62 -18.52 16.89 -4.45
N ILE A 63 -17.74 16.43 -5.44
CA ILE A 63 -16.40 15.87 -5.24
C ILE A 63 -15.35 16.97 -5.44
N LYS A 64 -14.75 17.43 -4.36
CA LYS A 64 -13.68 18.44 -4.40
C LYS A 64 -12.33 17.78 -4.69
N SER A 65 -11.65 18.26 -5.74
CA SER A 65 -10.27 17.85 -6.09
C SER A 65 -10.08 16.34 -6.24
N PRO A 66 -10.79 15.69 -7.18
CA PRO A 66 -10.68 14.24 -7.40
C PRO A 66 -9.26 13.84 -7.84
N ALA A 67 -8.83 12.63 -7.47
CA ALA A 67 -7.67 12.02 -8.11
C ALA A 67 -7.95 11.86 -9.61
N PHE A 68 -6.94 12.05 -10.45
CA PHE A 68 -7.15 12.02 -11.90
C PHE A 68 -7.64 10.67 -12.43
N VAL A 69 -7.31 9.55 -11.76
CA VAL A 69 -7.85 8.23 -12.13
C VAL A 69 -9.37 8.14 -11.95
N HIS A 70 -9.96 8.86 -10.98
CA HIS A 70 -11.42 8.95 -10.84
C HIS A 70 -12.06 9.83 -11.90
N VAL A 71 -11.33 10.86 -12.34
CA VAL A 71 -11.75 11.67 -13.49
C VAL A 71 -11.80 10.82 -14.74
N LEU A 72 -10.77 9.99 -14.97
CA LEU A 72 -10.76 9.04 -16.08
C LEU A 72 -11.81 7.95 -15.95
N GLU A 73 -12.08 7.46 -14.74
CA GLU A 73 -13.12 6.47 -14.50
C GLU A 73 -14.48 6.93 -15.01
N HIS A 74 -14.87 8.17 -14.69
CA HIS A 74 -16.13 8.72 -15.17
C HIS A 74 -16.10 8.99 -16.68
N ALA A 75 -14.94 9.36 -17.22
CA ALA A 75 -14.78 9.68 -18.64
C ALA A 75 -14.75 8.44 -19.55
N LEU A 76 -14.23 7.32 -19.04
CA LEU A 76 -13.99 6.08 -19.79
C LEU A 76 -14.95 4.95 -19.41
N GLY A 77 -15.66 5.05 -18.29
CA GLY A 77 -16.48 3.96 -17.75
C GLY A 77 -15.64 2.77 -17.23
N VAL A 78 -14.39 3.01 -16.84
CA VAL A 78 -13.47 1.99 -16.31
C VAL A 78 -13.16 2.30 -14.86
N GLU A 79 -13.28 1.35 -13.95
CA GLU A 79 -13.05 1.59 -12.52
C GLU A 79 -11.67 2.21 -12.24
N ALA A 80 -11.61 3.20 -11.34
CA ALA A 80 -10.36 3.89 -11.04
C ALA A 80 -9.27 2.96 -10.48
N GLU A 81 -9.66 1.92 -9.74
CA GLU A 81 -8.75 0.89 -9.23
C GLU A 81 -8.14 0.07 -10.38
N ALA A 82 -8.96 -0.29 -11.38
CA ALA A 82 -8.49 -0.99 -12.58
C ALA A 82 -7.49 -0.13 -13.37
N ILE A 83 -7.75 1.17 -13.56
CA ILE A 83 -6.80 2.11 -14.20
C ILE A 83 -5.51 2.23 -13.37
N ALA A 84 -5.63 2.39 -12.04
CA ALA A 84 -4.48 2.52 -11.18
C ALA A 84 -3.59 1.27 -11.20
N LYS A 85 -4.20 0.08 -11.19
CA LYS A 85 -3.52 -1.22 -11.24
C LYS A 85 -2.91 -1.49 -12.62
N GLY A 86 -3.70 -1.36 -13.67
CA GLY A 86 -3.34 -1.74 -15.04
C GLY A 86 -2.42 -0.73 -15.74
N ASN A 87 -2.52 0.56 -15.40
CA ASN A 87 -1.93 1.63 -16.21
C ASN A 87 -0.97 2.55 -15.42
N THR A 88 -0.76 2.32 -14.12
CA THR A 88 0.19 3.13 -13.31
C THR A 88 1.16 2.24 -12.53
N LEU A 89 2.24 2.81 -12.00
CA LEU A 89 3.16 2.08 -11.12
C LEU A 89 2.74 2.13 -9.63
N THR A 90 1.53 2.62 -9.33
CA THR A 90 1.00 2.71 -7.95
C THR A 90 1.09 1.40 -7.17
N PRO A 91 0.81 0.21 -7.76
CA PRO A 91 0.87 -1.06 -7.03
C PRO A 91 2.21 -1.33 -6.35
N ILE A 92 3.34 -0.85 -6.92
CA ILE A 92 4.70 -1.06 -6.39
C ILE A 92 5.33 0.19 -5.76
N LEU A 93 4.80 1.39 -6.06
CA LEU A 93 5.26 2.65 -5.47
C LEU A 93 4.61 2.97 -4.12
N ARG A 94 3.50 2.30 -3.79
CA ARG A 94 2.86 2.40 -2.48
C ARG A 94 3.72 1.77 -1.37
N THR A 95 3.35 2.05 -0.13
CA THR A 95 3.95 1.36 1.02
C THR A 95 3.26 0.02 1.27
N THR A 96 3.93 -0.89 1.97
CA THR A 96 3.30 -2.08 2.55
C THR A 96 2.15 -1.67 3.47
N ARG A 97 1.11 -2.50 3.55
CA ARG A 97 -0.10 -2.16 4.30
C ARG A 97 0.22 -2.09 5.82
N PRO A 98 -0.06 -0.96 6.50
CA PRO A 98 0.15 -0.82 7.94
C PRO A 98 -0.62 -1.85 8.77
N GLU A 99 -0.07 -2.23 9.93
CA GLU A 99 -0.68 -3.17 10.89
C GLU A 99 -2.05 -2.71 11.41
N THR A 100 -2.27 -1.41 11.51
CA THR A 100 -3.50 -0.85 12.07
C THR A 100 -4.71 -1.10 11.18
N ILE A 101 -4.50 -1.54 9.94
CA ILE A 101 -5.55 -1.90 9.01
C ILE A 101 -5.80 -3.42 9.10
N ASN A 102 -5.99 -3.96 10.30
CA ASN A 102 -6.56 -5.30 10.48
C ASN A 102 -8.09 -5.13 10.44
N PHE A 103 -8.75 -5.53 9.34
CA PHE A 103 -10.20 -5.74 9.08
C PHE A 103 -10.61 -5.28 7.66
N PRO A 104 -11.79 -5.68 7.14
CA PRO A 104 -12.45 -4.98 6.03
C PRO A 104 -12.72 -3.57 6.57
N ALA A 105 -11.84 -2.63 6.22
CA ALA A 105 -11.91 -1.29 6.73
C ALA A 105 -13.26 -0.67 6.34
N GLU A 106 -14.02 -0.33 7.37
CA GLU A 106 -15.10 0.64 7.40
C GLU A 106 -14.90 1.71 6.29
N LEU A 107 -15.91 1.86 5.44
CA LEU A 107 -15.90 2.64 4.18
C LEU A 107 -15.39 4.09 4.30
N GLY A 108 -15.32 4.68 5.49
CA GLY A 108 -15.06 6.11 5.66
C GLY A 108 -13.58 6.55 5.66
N ILE A 109 -12.65 5.70 6.13
CA ILE A 109 -11.22 6.09 6.23
C ILE A 109 -10.44 5.68 4.97
N LYS A 110 -10.91 4.66 4.23
CA LYS A 110 -10.34 4.25 2.93
C LYS A 110 -10.30 5.40 1.93
N ILE A 111 -11.41 6.12 1.77
CA ILE A 111 -11.59 7.09 0.68
C ILE A 111 -10.51 8.19 0.75
N ASN A 112 -10.28 8.84 1.89
CA ASN A 112 -9.37 9.99 1.88
C ASN A 112 -7.89 9.62 1.71
N ASP A 113 -7.42 8.54 2.34
CA ASP A 113 -6.00 8.13 2.23
C ASP A 113 -5.72 7.47 0.87
N GLU A 114 -6.64 6.67 0.35
CA GLU A 114 -6.51 6.02 -0.96
C GLU A 114 -6.58 7.05 -2.10
N PHE A 115 -7.49 8.00 -2.04
CA PHE A 115 -7.55 9.10 -3.02
C PHE A 115 -6.27 9.95 -2.99
N ALA A 116 -5.74 10.24 -1.80
CA ALA A 116 -4.48 10.98 -1.68
C ALA A 116 -3.29 10.20 -2.27
N LEU A 117 -3.24 8.89 -2.06
CA LEU A 117 -2.23 8.02 -2.66
C LEU A 117 -2.36 7.95 -4.18
N LEU A 118 -3.56 7.70 -4.70
CA LEU A 118 -3.84 7.67 -6.15
C LEU A 118 -3.47 9.00 -6.80
N THR A 119 -3.82 10.12 -6.18
CA THR A 119 -3.47 11.47 -6.67
C THR A 119 -1.96 11.65 -6.78
N ARG A 120 -1.20 11.19 -5.78
CA ARG A 120 0.25 11.37 -5.72
C ARG A 120 1.01 10.41 -6.62
N LEU A 121 0.58 9.14 -6.72
CA LEU A 121 1.39 8.06 -7.30
C LEU A 121 1.06 7.78 -8.78
N SER A 122 -0.15 8.08 -9.25
CA SER A 122 -0.61 7.68 -10.60
C SER A 122 0.24 8.22 -11.76
N PHE A 123 0.98 9.31 -11.53
CA PHE A 123 1.83 9.96 -12.53
C PHE A 123 3.33 9.86 -12.25
N ILE A 124 3.74 9.16 -11.19
CA ILE A 124 5.15 9.04 -10.88
C ILE A 124 5.79 8.07 -11.88
N ASN A 125 6.74 8.58 -12.66
CA ASN A 125 7.74 7.76 -13.32
C ASN A 125 9.00 7.75 -12.45
N PRO A 126 9.33 6.64 -11.78
CA PRO A 126 10.54 6.56 -10.96
C PRO A 126 11.81 6.55 -11.83
N LYS A 127 11.70 6.18 -13.12
CA LYS A 127 12.77 6.39 -14.09
C LYS A 127 12.78 7.85 -14.53
N ASN A 128 13.97 8.43 -14.65
CA ASN A 128 14.14 9.78 -15.21
C ASN A 128 14.04 9.81 -16.75
N VAL A 129 13.73 8.67 -17.36
CA VAL A 129 13.68 8.42 -18.81
C VAL A 129 12.43 7.61 -19.13
N ALA A 130 11.98 7.68 -20.39
CA ALA A 130 10.97 6.76 -20.89
C ALA A 130 11.65 5.56 -21.55
N CYS A 131 11.20 4.35 -21.23
CA CYS A 131 11.79 3.13 -21.78
C CYS A 131 10.85 2.43 -22.75
N PHE A 132 11.37 1.87 -23.83
CA PHE A 132 10.59 1.00 -24.71
C PHE A 132 11.40 -0.20 -25.23
N CYS A 133 10.69 -1.26 -25.61
CA CYS A 133 11.25 -2.44 -26.28
C CYS A 133 11.00 -2.32 -27.79
N GLU A 134 12.02 -2.54 -28.61
CA GLU A 134 11.91 -2.42 -30.07
C GLU A 134 10.94 -3.48 -30.62
N SER A 135 11.10 -4.73 -30.16
CA SER A 135 10.24 -5.84 -30.54
C SER A 135 8.77 -5.58 -30.16
N CYS A 136 8.50 -5.03 -28.97
CA CYS A 136 7.13 -4.61 -28.60
C CYS A 136 6.56 -3.53 -29.54
N VAL A 137 7.39 -2.58 -29.97
CA VAL A 137 6.94 -1.51 -30.88
C VAL A 137 6.61 -2.06 -32.26
N ILE A 138 7.39 -3.03 -32.75
CA ILE A 138 7.16 -3.70 -34.04
C ILE A 138 5.90 -4.57 -33.98
N GLU A 139 5.74 -5.40 -32.93
CA GLU A 139 4.55 -6.23 -32.73
C GLU A 139 3.27 -5.40 -32.67
N ASN A 140 3.29 -4.31 -31.90
CA ASN A 140 2.10 -3.48 -31.73
C ASN A 140 1.65 -2.85 -33.06
N LYS A 141 2.53 -2.54 -34.01
CA LYS A 141 2.14 -1.96 -35.32
C LYS A 141 1.15 -2.84 -36.11
N GLY A 142 1.08 -4.15 -35.82
CA GLY A 142 0.16 -5.07 -36.47
C GLY A 142 -1.31 -4.94 -36.04
N ASN A 143 -1.57 -4.66 -34.75
CA ASN A 143 -2.90 -4.52 -34.15
C ASN A 143 -2.77 -4.20 -32.65
N PRO A 144 -3.18 -3.03 -32.12
CA PRO A 144 -3.81 -1.87 -32.77
C PRO A 144 -2.80 -1.09 -33.63
N CYS A 145 -3.21 -0.36 -34.68
CA CYS A 145 -2.29 0.28 -35.64
C CYS A 145 -1.36 1.40 -35.09
N PHE A 146 -1.03 1.40 -33.81
CA PHE A 146 -0.12 2.32 -33.15
C PHE A 146 0.68 1.61 -32.05
N SER A 147 1.86 2.13 -31.72
CA SER A 147 2.60 1.67 -30.55
C SER A 147 2.31 2.56 -29.34
N PHE A 148 2.42 2.00 -28.15
CA PHE A 148 2.16 2.68 -26.88
C PHE A 148 3.23 2.33 -25.85
N TRP A 149 3.42 3.21 -24.87
CA TRP A 149 4.36 3.01 -23.78
C TRP A 149 3.83 1.94 -22.84
N LYS A 150 4.59 0.87 -22.64
CA LYS A 150 4.20 -0.19 -21.69
C LYS A 150 4.60 0.18 -20.27
N ARG A 151 3.69 -0.01 -19.32
CA ARG A 151 3.90 0.20 -17.88
C ARG A 151 4.98 -0.75 -17.37
N SER A 152 4.93 -2.03 -17.74
CA SER A 152 5.95 -3.03 -17.43
C SER A 152 7.39 -2.60 -17.77
N GLN A 153 7.58 -1.74 -18.78
CA GLN A 153 8.91 -1.26 -19.20
C GLN A 153 9.40 -0.05 -18.39
N GLN A 154 8.52 0.59 -17.62
CA GLN A 154 8.87 1.76 -16.79
C GLN A 154 9.31 1.38 -15.37
N ILE A 155 9.38 0.08 -15.04
CA ILE A 155 9.71 -0.40 -13.70
C ILE A 155 11.20 -0.15 -13.38
N PRO A 156 11.53 0.55 -12.29
CA PRO A 156 12.93 0.80 -11.93
C PRO A 156 13.62 -0.50 -11.50
N GLY A 157 14.89 -0.67 -11.88
CA GLY A 157 15.62 -1.92 -11.69
C GLY A 157 15.45 -2.94 -12.83
N ILE A 158 14.47 -2.76 -13.73
CA ILE A 158 14.25 -3.64 -14.89
C ILE A 158 14.58 -2.86 -16.16
N ASP A 159 15.74 -3.16 -16.74
CA ASP A 159 16.28 -2.49 -17.94
C ASP A 159 16.20 -3.35 -19.21
N TRP A 160 15.44 -4.44 -19.16
CA TRP A 160 15.15 -5.31 -20.29
C TRP A 160 13.65 -5.55 -20.39
N CYS A 161 13.19 -5.97 -21.56
CA CYS A 161 11.82 -6.41 -21.73
C CYS A 161 11.68 -7.84 -21.24
N VAL A 162 10.83 -8.12 -20.25
CA VAL A 162 10.61 -9.49 -19.77
C VAL A 162 10.02 -10.39 -20.86
N LYS A 163 9.17 -9.85 -21.74
CA LYS A 163 8.56 -10.61 -22.85
C LYS A 163 9.56 -11.02 -23.94
N HIS A 164 10.45 -10.09 -24.32
CA HIS A 164 11.35 -10.26 -25.47
C HIS A 164 12.80 -10.54 -25.09
N GLU A 165 13.10 -10.48 -23.80
CA GLU A 165 14.45 -10.70 -23.23
C GLU A 165 15.53 -9.81 -23.85
N GLU A 166 15.16 -8.61 -24.30
CA GLU A 166 16.07 -7.64 -24.93
C GLU A 166 16.25 -6.36 -24.09
N PRO A 167 17.42 -5.69 -24.14
CA PRO A 167 17.62 -4.41 -23.46
C PRO A 167 16.61 -3.35 -23.92
N LEU A 168 16.08 -2.59 -22.96
CA LEU A 168 15.19 -1.47 -23.27
C LEU A 168 15.96 -0.32 -23.89
N GLN A 169 15.27 0.41 -24.76
CA GLN A 169 15.71 1.66 -25.34
C GLN A 169 15.30 2.81 -24.41
N GLU A 170 16.20 3.75 -24.13
CA GLU A 170 15.92 4.90 -23.26
C GLU A 170 15.74 6.20 -24.08
N VAL A 171 14.66 6.92 -23.82
CA VAL A 171 14.38 8.23 -24.40
C VAL A 171 14.57 9.29 -23.31
N HIS A 172 15.57 10.15 -23.50
CA HIS A 172 15.95 11.25 -22.60
C HIS A 172 15.26 12.56 -23.00
N ASP A 173 13.98 12.49 -23.36
CA ASP A 173 13.15 13.65 -23.68
C ASP A 173 12.11 13.87 -22.57
N LYS A 174 12.00 15.11 -22.08
CA LYS A 174 10.99 15.50 -21.07
C LYS A 174 9.57 15.30 -21.57
N ASN A 175 9.36 15.32 -22.90
CA ASN A 175 8.09 15.12 -23.56
C ASN A 175 7.99 13.73 -24.22
N ALA A 176 8.83 12.76 -23.84
CA ALA A 176 8.84 11.43 -24.47
C ALA A 176 7.44 10.80 -24.54
N PHE A 177 6.68 10.88 -23.44
CA PHE A 177 5.34 10.32 -23.37
C PHE A 177 4.29 11.04 -24.23
N PHE A 178 4.59 12.20 -24.83
CA PHE A 178 3.66 12.90 -25.75
C PHE A 178 3.64 12.28 -27.14
N TYR A 179 4.66 11.49 -27.47
CA TYR A 179 4.77 10.79 -28.73
C TYR A 179 4.67 9.28 -28.49
N GLN A 180 4.29 8.55 -29.53
CA GLN A 180 4.31 7.09 -29.50
C GLN A 180 5.75 6.58 -29.55
N PRO A 181 6.09 5.43 -28.94
CA PRO A 181 7.43 4.85 -29.05
C PRO A 181 7.93 4.67 -30.49
N SER A 182 7.03 4.43 -31.45
CA SER A 182 7.36 4.28 -32.88
C SER A 182 7.97 5.54 -33.47
N PHE A 183 7.63 6.72 -32.94
CA PHE A 183 8.24 7.98 -33.33
C PHE A 183 9.74 7.99 -33.00
N PHE A 184 10.11 7.55 -31.80
CA PHE A 184 11.51 7.49 -31.36
C PHE A 184 12.28 6.39 -32.10
N LEU A 185 11.65 5.23 -32.30
CA LEU A 185 12.24 4.15 -33.09
C LEU A 185 12.55 4.61 -34.53
N ASN A 186 11.59 5.25 -35.21
CA ASN A 186 11.77 5.70 -36.59
C ASN A 186 12.77 6.87 -36.72
N SER A 187 12.88 7.73 -35.70
CA SER A 187 13.78 8.88 -35.71
C SER A 187 15.19 8.56 -35.22
N GLY A 188 15.40 7.41 -34.56
CA GLY A 188 16.67 7.06 -33.93
C GLY A 188 16.97 7.87 -32.65
N ASN A 189 16.00 8.63 -32.13
CA ASN A 189 16.18 9.50 -30.95
C ASN A 189 16.03 8.72 -29.63
N TYR A 190 16.88 7.73 -29.42
CA TYR A 190 16.94 6.91 -28.21
C TYR A 190 18.37 6.41 -27.96
N ILE A 191 18.64 6.01 -26.72
CA ILE A 191 19.88 5.36 -26.34
C ILE A 191 19.60 3.88 -26.14
N LYS A 192 20.28 3.04 -26.91
CA LYS A 192 20.30 1.61 -26.68
C LYS A 192 21.09 1.34 -25.41
N GLN A 193 20.44 0.75 -24.41
CA GLN A 193 21.18 0.29 -23.24
C GLN A 193 22.20 -0.76 -23.69
N PRO A 194 23.40 -0.77 -23.09
CA PRO A 194 24.30 -1.91 -23.25
C PRO A 194 23.60 -3.19 -22.77
N GLU A 195 24.21 -4.36 -23.00
CA GLU A 195 23.71 -5.63 -22.44
C GLU A 195 23.21 -5.41 -21.01
N SER A 196 21.93 -5.70 -20.80
CA SER A 196 21.23 -5.25 -19.60
C SER A 196 21.89 -5.87 -18.38
N LEU A 197 22.39 -5.02 -17.48
CA LEU A 197 23.14 -5.41 -16.28
C LEU A 197 22.41 -6.45 -15.40
N GLY A 198 21.10 -6.57 -15.56
CA GLY A 198 20.23 -7.45 -14.77
C GLY A 198 19.91 -8.81 -15.38
N ILE A 199 19.99 -9.01 -16.70
CA ILE A 199 19.37 -10.19 -17.36
C ILE A 199 20.04 -11.51 -16.97
N ASN A 200 21.31 -11.47 -16.58
CA ASN A 200 22.06 -12.66 -16.16
C ASN A 200 22.20 -12.79 -14.64
N ASN A 201 21.68 -11.83 -13.86
CA ASN A 201 21.78 -11.89 -12.40
C ASN A 201 20.52 -12.54 -11.81
N PRO A 202 20.63 -13.69 -11.11
CA PRO A 202 19.48 -14.43 -10.62
C PRO A 202 18.64 -13.64 -9.61
N VAL A 203 19.26 -12.78 -8.79
CA VAL A 203 18.54 -11.93 -7.82
C VAL A 203 17.69 -10.89 -8.55
N ILE A 204 18.22 -10.27 -9.60
CA ILE A 204 17.49 -9.26 -10.38
C ILE A 204 16.36 -9.92 -11.18
N LEU A 205 16.57 -11.12 -11.73
CA LEU A 205 15.50 -11.90 -12.37
C LEU A 205 14.37 -12.25 -11.38
N ARG A 206 14.70 -12.67 -10.16
CA ARG A 206 13.69 -12.89 -9.10
C ARG A 206 12.97 -11.61 -8.72
N PHE A 207 13.70 -10.51 -8.62
CA PHE A 207 13.11 -9.19 -8.36
C PHE A 207 12.11 -8.80 -9.45
N ALA A 208 12.44 -9.02 -10.73
CA ALA A 208 11.52 -8.76 -11.84
C ALA A 208 10.22 -9.58 -11.71
N LYS A 209 10.33 -10.90 -11.47
CA LYS A 209 9.18 -11.78 -11.25
C LYS A 209 8.32 -11.35 -10.05
N LEU A 210 8.97 -10.99 -8.94
CA LEU A 210 8.29 -10.50 -7.74
C LEU A 210 7.53 -9.20 -7.99
N ILE A 211 8.09 -8.31 -8.81
CA ILE A 211 7.42 -7.08 -9.21
C ILE A 211 6.22 -7.40 -10.10
N GLU A 212 6.35 -8.26 -11.11
CA GLU A 212 5.23 -8.68 -11.96
C GLU A 212 4.09 -9.26 -11.10
N GLY A 213 4.40 -10.20 -10.22
CA GLY A 213 3.41 -10.75 -9.29
C GLY A 213 2.79 -9.68 -8.38
N ALA A 214 3.57 -8.73 -7.88
CA ALA A 214 3.07 -7.64 -7.03
C ALA A 214 2.18 -6.63 -7.79
N MET A 215 2.40 -6.43 -9.10
CA MET A 215 1.53 -5.60 -9.93
C MET A 215 0.15 -6.23 -10.13
N GLU A 216 0.06 -7.55 -10.09
CA GLU A 216 -1.20 -8.30 -10.22
C GLU A 216 -1.98 -8.43 -8.90
N LEU A 217 -1.39 -8.08 -7.75
CA LEU A 217 -2.08 -8.09 -6.46
C LEU A 217 -3.04 -6.90 -6.31
N ASP A 218 -4.26 -7.17 -5.87
CA ASP A 218 -5.24 -6.11 -5.55
C ASP A 218 -4.73 -5.24 -4.39
N VAL A 219 -4.31 -5.90 -3.31
CA VAL A 219 -3.76 -5.25 -2.12
C VAL A 219 -2.28 -5.56 -1.94
N PRO A 220 -1.45 -4.60 -1.51
CA PRO A 220 -0.04 -4.85 -1.26
C PRO A 220 0.10 -5.71 0.00
N VAL A 221 1.26 -6.37 0.13
CA VAL A 221 1.57 -7.23 1.28
C VAL A 221 1.44 -6.49 2.61
N ASN A 222 0.96 -7.20 3.63
CA ASN A 222 0.89 -6.67 4.98
C ASN A 222 2.31 -6.45 5.53
N ASN A 223 2.56 -5.28 6.10
CA ASN A 223 3.89 -4.91 6.60
C ASN A 223 4.41 -5.88 7.67
N ARG A 224 3.55 -6.33 8.59
CA ARG A 224 3.94 -7.24 9.66
C ARG A 224 4.28 -8.63 9.14
N ILE A 225 3.48 -9.13 8.20
CA ILE A 225 3.72 -10.42 7.53
C ILE A 225 5.07 -10.37 6.84
N ALA A 226 5.25 -9.37 5.97
CA ALA A 226 6.50 -9.19 5.24
C ALA A 226 7.68 -9.13 6.20
N GLN A 227 7.57 -8.34 7.27
CA GLN A 227 8.64 -8.18 8.23
C GLN A 227 8.94 -9.46 9.02
N GLU A 228 7.94 -10.22 9.46
CA GLU A 228 8.13 -11.51 10.17
C GLU A 228 8.84 -12.53 9.26
N ILE A 229 8.37 -12.67 8.02
CA ILE A 229 8.90 -13.60 7.04
C ILE A 229 10.32 -13.23 6.64
N LEU A 230 10.54 -11.97 6.23
CA LEU A 230 11.85 -11.50 5.80
C LEU A 230 12.85 -11.55 6.96
N SER A 231 12.43 -11.21 8.19
CA SER A 231 13.31 -11.33 9.37
C SER A 231 13.68 -12.77 9.66
N LYS A 232 12.74 -13.72 9.50
CA LYS A 232 13.00 -15.15 9.68
C LYS A 232 14.00 -15.67 8.64
N LYS A 233 13.78 -15.37 7.35
CA LYS A 233 14.71 -15.75 6.27
C LYS A 233 16.07 -15.10 6.44
N ALA A 234 16.14 -13.79 6.72
CA ALA A 234 17.39 -13.09 6.98
C ALA A 234 18.21 -13.75 8.10
N LYS A 235 17.57 -14.08 9.24
CA LYS A 235 18.24 -14.76 10.35
C LYS A 235 18.78 -16.13 9.96
N SER A 236 18.08 -16.88 9.11
CA SER A 236 18.49 -18.22 8.68
C SER A 236 19.79 -18.23 7.87
N ILE A 237 20.12 -17.10 7.22
CA ILE A 237 21.36 -16.91 6.44
C ILE A 237 22.37 -15.99 7.14
N GLY A 238 22.20 -15.76 8.44
CA GLY A 238 23.14 -14.98 9.26
C GLY A 238 23.05 -13.46 9.09
N VAL A 239 22.02 -12.94 8.42
CA VAL A 239 21.73 -11.50 8.35
C VAL A 239 20.92 -11.08 9.57
N LYS A 240 21.36 -10.04 10.26
CA LYS A 240 20.68 -9.50 11.45
C LYS A 240 20.44 -8.01 11.29
N PHE A 241 19.26 -7.57 11.70
CA PHE A 241 18.98 -6.15 11.85
C PHE A 241 19.73 -5.60 13.08
N SER A 242 20.54 -4.56 12.90
CA SER A 242 21.17 -3.81 14.00
C SER A 242 21.41 -2.35 13.59
N GLU A 243 20.98 -1.37 14.38
CA GLU A 243 21.22 0.05 14.05
C GLU A 243 22.65 0.50 14.41
N GLU A 244 23.27 -0.11 15.43
CA GLU A 244 24.55 0.33 16.02
C GLU A 244 25.67 -0.73 15.94
N GLY A 245 25.60 -1.68 14.99
CA GLY A 245 26.42 -2.90 15.02
C GLY A 245 27.37 -3.12 13.84
N THR A 246 28.31 -4.04 14.02
CA THR A 246 29.21 -4.59 12.98
C THR A 246 28.66 -5.87 12.33
N CYS A 247 27.43 -6.27 12.67
CA CYS A 247 26.78 -7.45 12.08
C CYS A 247 26.45 -7.21 10.60
N ARG A 248 26.42 -8.30 9.82
CA ARG A 248 25.98 -8.27 8.42
C ARG A 248 24.53 -7.83 8.34
N GLN A 249 24.29 -6.69 7.71
CA GLN A 249 22.96 -6.14 7.43
C GLN A 249 22.42 -6.71 6.11
N LEU A 250 21.13 -6.50 5.88
CA LEU A 250 20.50 -6.89 4.61
C LEU A 250 21.10 -6.11 3.44
N SER A 251 21.35 -4.83 3.65
CA SER A 251 21.99 -3.96 2.67
C SER A 251 23.47 -4.32 2.41
N ASP A 252 24.17 -4.99 3.33
CA ASP A 252 25.50 -5.57 3.04
C ASP A 252 25.34 -6.73 2.04
N LEU A 253 24.47 -7.68 2.36
CA LEU A 253 24.15 -8.81 1.49
C LEU A 253 23.71 -8.34 0.09
N MET A 254 22.87 -7.30 0.01
CA MET A 254 22.47 -6.70 -1.26
C MET A 254 23.66 -6.18 -2.08
N ASN A 255 24.62 -5.47 -1.46
CA ASN A 255 25.82 -4.99 -2.16
C ASN A 255 26.76 -6.13 -2.60
N GLU A 256 26.71 -7.29 -1.93
CA GLU A 256 27.52 -8.45 -2.28
C GLU A 256 26.95 -9.22 -3.49
N VAL A 257 25.62 -9.32 -3.61
CA VAL A 257 24.97 -10.16 -4.63
C VAL A 257 24.47 -9.39 -5.87
N LEU A 258 24.32 -8.08 -5.76
CA LEU A 258 23.85 -7.22 -6.85
C LEU A 258 25.03 -6.51 -7.54
N PRO A 259 25.01 -6.36 -8.88
CA PRO A 259 26.04 -5.63 -9.59
C PRO A 259 26.09 -4.16 -9.16
N GLU A 260 27.28 -3.65 -8.85
CA GLU A 260 27.47 -2.28 -8.36
C GLU A 260 26.88 -1.23 -9.31
N GLN A 261 27.10 -1.38 -10.62
CA GLN A 261 26.57 -0.47 -11.63
C GLN A 261 25.03 -0.42 -11.62
N TRP A 262 24.37 -1.56 -11.36
CA TRP A 262 22.92 -1.63 -11.25
C TRP A 262 22.41 -0.94 -9.98
N ILE A 263 23.12 -1.11 -8.85
CA ILE A 263 22.81 -0.40 -7.60
C ILE A 263 22.93 1.11 -7.81
N LEU A 264 24.03 1.59 -8.38
CA LEU A 264 24.26 3.01 -8.61
C LEU A 264 23.19 3.63 -9.52
N LYS A 265 22.73 2.89 -10.54
CA LYS A 265 21.69 3.35 -11.47
C LYS A 265 20.31 3.41 -10.82
N HIS A 266 19.88 2.36 -10.12
CA HIS A 266 18.48 2.20 -9.71
C HIS A 266 18.22 2.46 -8.23
N PHE A 267 19.22 2.18 -7.38
CA PHE A 267 19.10 2.27 -5.93
C PHE A 267 20.34 2.98 -5.34
N PRO A 268 20.67 4.22 -5.76
CA PRO A 268 21.92 4.87 -5.33
C PRO A 268 22.04 5.01 -3.81
N ARG A 269 20.91 5.10 -3.10
CA ARG A 269 20.85 5.14 -1.62
C ARG A 269 21.27 3.83 -0.94
N LEU A 270 21.31 2.71 -1.67
CA LEU A 270 21.75 1.41 -1.18
C LEU A 270 23.28 1.28 -1.17
N LYS A 271 23.99 2.07 -2.00
CA LYS A 271 25.45 2.00 -2.05
C LYS A 271 26.03 2.36 -0.69
N LYS A 272 26.79 1.41 -0.12
CA LYS A 272 27.45 1.59 1.16
C LYS A 272 28.87 2.12 1.01
N GLU A 273 29.24 2.93 1.99
CA GLU A 273 30.62 3.34 2.25
C GLU A 273 31.36 2.29 3.09
N SER A 274 30.65 1.60 3.99
CA SER A 274 31.26 0.64 4.93
C SER A 274 30.31 -0.51 5.30
N TYR A 275 30.90 -1.68 5.56
CA TYR A 275 30.19 -2.89 5.99
C TYR A 275 29.55 -2.72 7.37
N GLY A 276 28.37 -3.31 7.58
CA GLY A 276 27.64 -3.29 8.85
C GLY A 276 26.86 -1.99 9.11
N LYS A 277 27.16 -0.91 8.37
CA LYS A 277 26.46 0.38 8.47
C LYS A 277 25.01 0.22 8.03
N PHE A 278 24.08 0.65 8.87
CA PHE A 278 22.65 0.61 8.58
C PHE A 278 22.27 1.58 7.45
N VAL A 279 21.41 1.11 6.52
CA VAL A 279 20.85 1.90 5.41
C VAL A 279 19.35 1.97 5.55
N ALA A 280 18.87 3.14 5.96
CA ALA A 280 17.45 3.42 6.12
C ALA A 280 16.66 3.14 4.83
N GLY A 281 15.49 2.53 4.98
CA GLY A 281 14.61 2.12 3.88
C GLY A 281 14.89 0.73 3.32
N PHE A 282 16.14 0.23 3.35
CA PHE A 282 16.45 -1.14 2.94
C PHE A 282 16.50 -2.07 4.16
N ASP A 283 17.31 -1.76 5.16
CA ASP A 283 17.40 -2.60 6.37
C ASP A 283 16.14 -2.50 7.24
N GLU A 284 15.44 -1.37 7.17
CA GLU A 284 14.20 -1.14 7.90
C GLU A 284 13.07 -2.12 7.56
N VAL A 285 13.12 -2.79 6.40
CA VAL A 285 12.11 -3.79 6.02
C VAL A 285 12.11 -4.99 6.98
N LEU A 286 13.22 -5.21 7.71
CA LEU A 286 13.33 -6.21 8.77
C LEU A 286 12.92 -5.68 10.15
N LYS A 287 12.78 -4.36 10.32
CA LYS A 287 12.48 -3.73 11.61
C LYS A 287 10.99 -3.77 11.92
N SER A 288 10.65 -4.15 13.15
CA SER A 288 9.25 -4.13 13.58
C SER A 288 8.73 -2.72 13.68
N SER A 289 7.70 -2.43 12.88
CA SER A 289 7.12 -1.10 12.77
C SER A 289 5.67 -1.18 12.35
N ARG A 290 4.86 -0.29 12.94
CA ARG A 290 3.48 -0.07 12.51
C ARG A 290 3.39 0.72 11.21
N LYS A 291 4.45 1.46 10.84
CA LYS A 291 4.48 2.26 9.63
C LYS A 291 4.73 1.37 8.42
N GLY A 292 3.98 1.58 7.35
CA GLY A 292 4.25 0.95 6.06
C GLY A 292 5.67 1.23 5.59
N LYS A 293 6.28 0.26 4.93
CA LYS A 293 7.62 0.31 4.34
C LYS A 293 7.53 0.44 2.84
N SER A 294 8.61 0.89 2.20
CA SER A 294 8.66 0.94 0.74
C SER A 294 8.43 -0.46 0.17
N TYR A 295 7.41 -0.62 -0.67
CA TYR A 295 7.06 -1.94 -1.17
C TYR A 295 8.12 -2.47 -2.15
N ILE A 296 8.65 -1.61 -3.01
CA ILE A 296 9.76 -1.98 -3.89
C ILE A 296 11.00 -2.46 -3.13
N ASN A 297 11.35 -1.81 -2.01
CA ASN A 297 12.47 -2.26 -1.18
C ASN A 297 12.16 -3.59 -0.47
N THR A 298 10.89 -3.81 -0.12
CA THR A 298 10.42 -5.08 0.46
C THR A 298 10.55 -6.23 -0.55
N LEU A 299 10.18 -5.98 -1.81
CA LEU A 299 10.32 -6.95 -2.90
C LEU A 299 11.79 -7.22 -3.25
N LEU A 300 12.65 -6.19 -3.25
CA LEU A 300 14.08 -6.38 -3.43
C LEU A 300 14.71 -7.20 -2.28
N ALA A 301 14.27 -6.95 -1.04
CA ALA A 301 14.67 -7.77 0.10
C ALA A 301 14.25 -9.24 -0.07
N ALA A 302 13.02 -9.48 -0.51
CA ALA A 302 12.54 -10.83 -0.79
C ALA A 302 13.37 -11.51 -1.90
N ALA A 303 13.68 -10.80 -2.99
CA ALA A 303 14.49 -11.34 -4.08
C ALA A 303 15.90 -11.79 -3.64
N VAL A 304 16.46 -11.09 -2.65
CA VAL A 304 17.78 -11.37 -2.07
C VAL A 304 17.73 -12.52 -1.06
N LEU A 305 16.66 -12.60 -0.27
CA LEU A 305 16.52 -13.55 0.85
C LEU A 305 15.92 -14.91 0.45
N PHE A 306 15.26 -14.99 -0.69
CA PHE A 306 14.65 -16.21 -1.21
C PHE A 306 15.37 -16.68 -2.47
N ASP A 307 15.41 -18.00 -2.65
CA ASP A 307 15.99 -18.65 -3.84
C ASP A 307 15.00 -18.70 -5.01
N ASP A 308 13.69 -18.63 -4.72
CA ASP A 308 12.59 -18.67 -5.69
C ASP A 308 11.59 -17.52 -5.48
N ALA A 309 11.11 -16.95 -6.58
CA ALA A 309 10.21 -15.80 -6.55
C ALA A 309 8.76 -16.18 -6.20
N ASP A 310 8.31 -17.36 -6.64
CA ASP A 310 6.94 -17.83 -6.39
C ASP A 310 6.79 -18.26 -4.93
N GLU A 311 7.80 -18.93 -4.34
CA GLU A 311 7.86 -19.21 -2.89
C GLU A 311 7.79 -17.90 -2.09
N ALA A 312 8.60 -16.91 -2.46
CA ALA A 312 8.63 -15.62 -1.77
C ALA A 312 7.26 -14.92 -1.83
N LEU A 313 6.64 -14.85 -3.01
CA LEU A 313 5.33 -14.22 -3.17
C LEU A 313 4.25 -15.00 -2.42
N HIS A 314 4.29 -16.34 -2.47
CA HIS A 314 3.39 -17.20 -1.72
C HIS A 314 3.51 -16.96 -0.22
N GLU A 315 4.71 -16.98 0.36
CA GLU A 315 4.87 -16.73 1.80
C GLU A 315 4.36 -15.34 2.20
N LEU A 316 4.72 -14.30 1.42
CA LEU A 316 4.33 -12.91 1.69
C LEU A 316 2.82 -12.67 1.61
N THR A 317 2.08 -13.50 0.86
CA THR A 317 0.63 -13.35 0.64
C THR A 317 -0.22 -14.37 1.41
N ALA A 318 0.27 -15.59 1.62
CA ALA A 318 -0.47 -16.71 2.24
C ALA A 318 -0.90 -16.42 3.67
N GLN A 319 -0.12 -15.64 4.42
CA GLN A 319 -0.43 -15.36 5.83
C GLN A 319 -1.47 -14.25 6.04
N ASN A 320 -1.96 -13.60 4.97
CA ASN A 320 -3.06 -12.64 5.08
C ASN A 320 -4.30 -13.29 5.73
N PHE A 321 -4.48 -14.60 5.58
CA PHE A 321 -5.57 -15.36 6.20
C PHE A 321 -5.29 -15.81 7.63
N HIS A 322 -4.03 -16.15 7.96
CA HIS A 322 -3.68 -16.72 9.27
C HIS A 322 -3.42 -15.68 10.36
N LEU A 323 -3.00 -14.46 10.03
CA LEU A 323 -2.88 -13.38 11.02
C LEU A 323 -4.23 -12.96 11.64
N LEU A 324 -5.35 -13.29 10.99
CA LEU A 324 -6.68 -13.11 11.57
C LEU A 324 -6.95 -14.07 12.74
N ASN A 325 -6.27 -15.22 12.77
CA ASN A 325 -6.56 -16.33 13.70
C ASN A 325 -5.42 -16.64 14.67
N LYS A 326 -4.25 -16.02 14.53
CA LYS A 326 -3.25 -15.99 15.59
C LYS A 326 -3.66 -14.94 16.62
N GLU A 327 -4.86 -15.11 17.19
CA GLU A 327 -5.08 -14.67 18.56
C GLU A 327 -3.95 -15.34 19.34
N ASN A 328 -2.91 -14.59 19.70
CA ASN A 328 -1.99 -15.03 20.72
C ASN A 328 -2.89 -15.41 21.88
N LYS A 329 -3.05 -16.71 22.12
CA LYS A 329 -3.74 -17.19 23.31
C LYS A 329 -3.13 -16.38 24.44
N PRO A 330 -3.92 -15.55 25.13
CA PRO A 330 -3.37 -14.69 26.14
C PRO A 330 -2.58 -15.58 27.09
N ASP A 331 -1.38 -15.14 27.50
CA ASP A 331 -0.57 -15.85 28.51
C ASP A 331 -1.39 -16.20 29.76
N ILE A 332 -2.47 -15.44 30.01
CA ILE A 332 -3.38 -15.59 31.11
C ILE A 332 -4.76 -15.87 30.54
N SER A 333 -5.36 -17.00 30.94
CA SER A 333 -6.75 -17.32 30.56
C SER A 333 -7.71 -16.22 31.03
N ASP A 334 -8.81 -16.03 30.30
CA ASP A 334 -9.82 -15.03 30.69
C ASP A 334 -10.42 -15.30 32.06
N ILE A 335 -10.56 -16.57 32.44
CA ILE A 335 -11.02 -16.98 33.77
C ILE A 335 -10.02 -16.52 34.84
N SER A 336 -8.73 -16.79 34.67
CA SER A 336 -7.69 -16.36 35.61
C SER A 336 -7.64 -14.83 35.72
N PHE A 337 -7.80 -14.14 34.59
CA PHE A 337 -7.79 -12.67 34.54
C PHE A 337 -9.00 -12.06 35.26
N VAL A 338 -10.20 -12.59 35.02
CA VAL A 338 -11.44 -12.17 35.69
C VAL A 338 -11.37 -12.44 37.19
N ASN A 339 -10.83 -13.59 37.61
CA ASN A 339 -10.65 -13.92 39.02
C ASN A 339 -9.72 -12.94 39.73
N ALA A 340 -8.59 -12.59 39.10
CA ALA A 340 -7.69 -11.55 39.62
C ALA A 340 -8.39 -10.19 39.69
N TYR A 341 -9.20 -9.84 38.69
CA TYR A 341 -9.98 -8.61 38.67
C TYR A 341 -10.96 -8.54 39.85
N ILE A 342 -11.67 -9.63 40.14
CA ILE A 342 -12.61 -9.73 41.27
C ILE A 342 -11.86 -9.62 42.61
N ARG A 343 -10.78 -10.40 42.81
CA ARG A 343 -9.97 -10.38 44.05
C ARG A 343 -9.44 -8.98 44.36
N HIS A 344 -8.99 -8.27 43.33
CA HIS A 344 -8.44 -6.93 43.45
C HIS A 344 -9.45 -5.81 43.23
N LYS A 345 -10.75 -6.12 43.19
CA LYS A 345 -11.85 -5.16 43.05
C LYS A 345 -11.60 -4.15 41.91
N GLY A 346 -11.14 -4.63 40.75
CA GLY A 346 -10.86 -3.80 39.57
C GLY A 346 -9.63 -2.87 39.67
N SER A 347 -8.72 -3.09 40.62
CA SER A 347 -7.44 -2.38 40.72
C SER A 347 -6.40 -2.97 39.77
N TYR A 348 -6.14 -2.29 38.64
CA TYR A 348 -5.19 -2.77 37.63
C TYR A 348 -3.75 -2.84 38.13
N LEU A 349 -3.38 -1.98 39.08
CA LEU A 349 -2.04 -2.01 39.68
C LEU A 349 -1.82 -3.34 40.42
N ASN A 350 -2.77 -3.71 41.27
CA ASN A 350 -2.66 -4.93 42.08
C ASN A 350 -2.79 -6.19 41.22
N MET A 351 -3.65 -6.17 40.20
CA MET A 351 -3.73 -7.25 39.20
C MET A 351 -2.39 -7.46 38.48
N GLY A 352 -1.68 -6.38 38.12
CA GLY A 352 -0.37 -6.48 37.48
C GLY A 352 0.67 -7.15 38.37
N LEU A 353 0.65 -6.85 39.67
CA LEU A 353 1.51 -7.49 40.66
C LEU A 353 1.19 -8.98 40.83
N GLU A 354 -0.10 -9.36 40.95
CA GLU A 354 -0.51 -10.77 41.11
C GLU A 354 -0.20 -11.61 39.86
N LEU A 355 -0.48 -11.05 38.69
CA LEU A 355 -0.35 -11.76 37.41
C LEU A 355 1.06 -11.69 36.81
N GLY A 356 1.98 -10.97 37.46
CA GLY A 356 3.34 -10.76 36.94
C GLY A 356 3.36 -10.05 35.58
N LYS A 357 2.40 -9.14 35.34
CA LYS A 357 2.27 -8.39 34.08
C LYS A 357 2.32 -6.89 34.33
N ASP A 358 2.81 -6.14 33.36
CA ASP A 358 2.85 -4.70 33.46
C ASP A 358 1.44 -4.08 33.37
N ARG A 359 1.29 -2.87 33.90
CA ARG A 359 0.00 -2.17 33.95
C ARG A 359 -0.63 -1.93 32.57
N ARG A 360 0.16 -1.79 31.50
CA ARG A 360 -0.39 -1.60 30.14
C ARG A 360 -1.01 -2.91 29.64
N TYR A 361 -0.37 -4.06 29.87
CA TYR A 361 -0.96 -5.37 29.57
C TYR A 361 -2.32 -5.53 30.27
N ILE A 362 -2.36 -5.29 31.59
CA ILE A 362 -3.61 -5.38 32.36
C ILE A 362 -4.68 -4.44 31.81
N PHE A 363 -4.33 -3.18 31.57
CA PHE A 363 -5.26 -2.19 31.01
C PHE A 363 -5.85 -2.64 29.67
N TRP A 364 -5.01 -3.11 28.74
CA TRP A 364 -5.45 -3.56 27.42
C TRP A 364 -6.33 -4.81 27.49
N ARG A 365 -5.94 -5.81 28.30
CA ARG A 365 -6.73 -7.05 28.45
C ARG A 365 -8.07 -6.77 29.13
N ALA A 366 -8.08 -5.98 30.21
CA ALA A 366 -9.32 -5.59 30.89
C ALA A 366 -10.26 -4.80 29.96
N ARG A 367 -9.72 -3.88 29.15
CA ARG A 367 -10.48 -3.13 28.14
C ARG A 367 -11.09 -4.05 27.07
N TRP A 368 -10.39 -5.11 26.66
CA TRP A 368 -10.90 -6.07 25.68
C TRP A 368 -12.04 -6.91 26.25
N LEU A 369 -11.96 -7.28 27.53
CA LEU A 369 -12.99 -8.03 28.25
C LEU A 369 -14.15 -7.16 28.77
N GLY A 370 -14.14 -5.85 28.51
CA GLY A 370 -15.18 -4.94 29.02
C GLY A 370 -15.14 -4.72 30.53
N LEU A 371 -13.98 -4.95 31.17
CA LEU A 371 -13.77 -4.79 32.61
C LEU A 371 -13.08 -3.44 32.87
N PRO A 372 -13.76 -2.39 33.37
CA PRO A 372 -13.15 -1.07 33.60
C PRO A 372 -12.39 -1.01 34.93
N SER A 373 -11.56 0.00 35.15
CA SER A 373 -10.87 0.14 36.45
C SER A 373 -11.79 0.76 37.50
N PHE A 374 -11.78 0.21 38.73
CA PHE A 374 -12.48 0.78 39.89
C PHE A 374 -11.56 1.56 40.84
N THR A 375 -10.31 1.83 40.45
CA THR A 375 -9.42 2.67 41.26
C THR A 375 -10.03 4.07 41.44
N GLY A 376 -10.24 4.47 42.70
CA GLY A 376 -10.83 5.76 43.07
C GLY A 376 -12.37 5.80 43.04
N VAL A 377 -13.05 4.68 42.81
CA VAL A 377 -14.51 4.54 42.93
C VAL A 377 -14.87 4.36 44.40
N ASN A 378 -15.79 5.19 44.92
CA ASN A 378 -16.29 5.04 46.30
C ASN A 378 -17.45 4.03 46.35
N THR A 379 -17.85 3.63 47.56
CA THR A 379 -18.91 2.62 47.78
C THR A 379 -20.23 3.00 47.12
N GLN A 380 -20.63 4.28 47.16
CA GLN A 380 -21.88 4.73 46.55
C GLN A 380 -21.84 4.64 45.03
N THR A 381 -20.72 5.02 44.41
CA THR A 381 -20.53 4.90 42.96
C THR A 381 -20.51 3.43 42.53
N PHE A 382 -19.88 2.55 43.32
CA PHE A 382 -19.89 1.11 43.03
C PHE A 382 -21.32 0.52 43.09
N ARG A 383 -22.11 0.88 44.11
CA ARG A 383 -23.53 0.49 44.20
C ARG A 383 -24.35 1.03 43.03
N ALA A 384 -24.14 2.28 42.64
CA ALA A 384 -24.78 2.87 41.48
C ALA A 384 -24.50 2.10 40.18
N ILE A 385 -23.25 1.66 39.96
CA ILE A 385 -22.87 0.84 38.81
C ILE A 385 -23.63 -0.49 38.84
N LYS A 386 -23.65 -1.17 39.99
CA LYS A 386 -24.39 -2.43 40.17
C LYS A 386 -25.87 -2.25 39.84
N ASP A 387 -26.51 -1.25 40.47
CA ASP A 387 -27.94 -1.03 40.30
C ASP A 387 -28.30 -0.66 38.86
N PHE A 388 -27.43 0.03 38.12
CA PHE A 388 -27.62 0.28 36.69
C PHE A 388 -27.64 -1.02 35.88
N TYR A 389 -26.69 -1.91 36.12
CA TYR A 389 -26.62 -3.20 35.42
C TYR A 389 -27.72 -4.18 35.85
N ASP A 390 -28.30 -4.00 37.04
CA ASP A 390 -29.48 -4.72 37.52
C ASP A 390 -30.81 -4.13 37.00
N GLY A 391 -30.77 -3.12 36.10
CA GLY A 391 -31.95 -2.54 35.46
C GLY A 391 -32.57 -1.34 36.19
N GLY A 392 -31.85 -0.75 37.15
CA GLY A 392 -32.29 0.45 37.86
C GLY A 392 -32.40 1.68 36.96
N ASN A 393 -33.29 2.61 37.34
CA ASN A 393 -33.52 3.83 36.58
C ASN A 393 -32.29 4.77 36.63
N LEU A 394 -31.80 5.17 35.44
CA LEU A 394 -30.60 6.00 35.31
C LEU A 394 -30.73 7.37 36.01
N ILE A 395 -31.91 8.01 35.94
CA ILE A 395 -32.16 9.34 36.53
C ILE A 395 -32.10 9.26 38.05
N GLU A 396 -32.72 8.22 38.64
CA GLU A 396 -32.69 7.98 40.08
C GLU A 396 -31.28 7.68 40.57
N ILE A 397 -30.55 6.81 39.85
CA ILE A 397 -29.15 6.50 40.16
C ILE A 397 -28.29 7.76 40.14
N HIS A 398 -28.46 8.60 39.12
CA HIS A 398 -27.68 9.83 38.95
C HIS A 398 -27.99 10.91 39.99
N SER A 399 -29.13 10.80 40.67
CA SER A 399 -29.59 11.72 41.72
C SER A 399 -29.03 11.38 43.10
N ARG A 400 -28.32 10.25 43.26
CA ARG A 400 -27.79 9.81 44.56
C ARG A 400 -26.71 10.74 45.10
N PRO A 401 -26.71 11.04 46.42
CA PRO A 401 -25.64 11.79 47.06
C PRO A 401 -24.30 11.02 46.97
N ASP A 402 -23.20 11.76 46.91
CA ASP A 402 -21.82 11.24 46.88
C ASP A 402 -21.46 10.34 45.68
N LEU A 403 -22.30 10.30 44.65
CA LEU A 403 -22.00 9.64 43.39
C LEU A 403 -20.90 10.41 42.65
N LYS A 404 -19.79 9.73 42.33
CA LYS A 404 -18.77 10.26 41.41
C LYS A 404 -19.26 10.08 39.96
N LYS A 405 -20.10 11.01 39.51
CA LYS A 405 -20.80 10.98 38.21
C LYS A 405 -19.88 10.69 37.03
N GLU A 406 -18.75 11.40 36.92
CA GLU A 406 -17.78 11.20 35.84
C GLU A 406 -17.22 9.77 35.79
N LYS A 407 -16.93 9.18 36.97
CA LYS A 407 -16.43 7.80 37.06
C LYS A 407 -17.51 6.80 36.69
N PHE A 408 -18.73 7.01 37.15
CA PHE A 408 -19.90 6.19 36.81
C PHE A 408 -20.13 6.16 35.28
N GLU A 409 -20.19 7.33 34.64
CA GLU A 409 -20.38 7.43 33.18
C GLU A 409 -19.25 6.77 32.39
N ASN A 410 -17.99 7.03 32.77
CA ASN A 410 -16.84 6.46 32.09
C ASN A 410 -16.83 4.93 32.19
N ILE A 411 -17.22 4.37 33.34
CA ILE A 411 -17.34 2.93 33.55
C ILE A 411 -18.39 2.36 32.58
N ILE A 412 -19.60 2.92 32.55
CA ILE A 412 -20.68 2.46 31.66
C ILE A 412 -20.26 2.52 30.18
N ARG A 413 -19.59 3.60 29.75
CA ARG A 413 -19.10 3.74 28.37
C ARG A 413 -18.07 2.67 28.01
N LEU A 414 -17.19 2.31 28.94
CA LEU A 414 -16.13 1.33 28.70
C LEU A 414 -16.69 -0.10 28.64
N SER A 415 -17.57 -0.48 29.56
CA SER A 415 -18.21 -1.81 29.59
C SER A 415 -19.23 -1.99 28.46
N GLY A 416 -19.90 -0.93 28.00
CA GLY A 416 -20.82 -0.96 26.87
C GLY A 416 -20.16 -0.97 25.48
N ARG A 417 -18.83 -0.96 25.39
CA ARG A 417 -18.11 -0.77 24.12
C ARG A 417 -18.37 -1.89 23.10
N LEU A 418 -18.43 -3.15 23.54
CA LEU A 418 -18.73 -4.29 22.67
C LEU A 418 -20.14 -4.16 22.08
N PHE A 419 -21.11 -3.81 22.93
CA PHE A 419 -22.48 -3.55 22.50
C PHE A 419 -22.57 -2.39 21.52
N SER A 420 -21.90 -1.26 21.80
CA SER A 420 -21.81 -0.11 20.87
C SER A 420 -21.21 -0.51 19.52
N SER A 421 -20.15 -1.33 19.51
CA SER A 421 -19.55 -1.82 18.26
C SER A 421 -20.50 -2.74 17.48
N THR A 422 -21.37 -3.48 18.19
CA THR A 422 -22.38 -4.35 17.58
C THR A 422 -23.52 -3.54 16.98
N ILE A 423 -24.03 -2.52 17.70
CA ILE A 423 -25.05 -1.60 17.17
C ILE A 423 -24.57 -0.94 15.89
N LYS A 424 -23.32 -0.44 15.86
CA LYS A 424 -22.75 0.17 14.65
C LYS A 424 -22.70 -0.78 13.45
N LYS A 425 -22.48 -2.07 13.69
CA LYS A 425 -22.54 -3.09 12.63
C LYS A 425 -23.96 -3.31 12.12
N ILE A 426 -24.95 -3.30 13.00
CA ILE A 426 -26.37 -3.41 12.61
C ILE A 426 -26.78 -2.20 11.76
N ASP A 427 -26.40 -1.00 12.19
CA ASP A 427 -26.70 0.26 11.50
C ASP A 427 -26.09 0.30 10.08
N SER A 428 -24.90 -0.28 9.89
CA SER A 428 -24.24 -0.33 8.58
C SER A 428 -24.86 -1.30 7.55
N ILE A 429 -25.87 -2.09 7.97
CA ILE A 429 -26.57 -3.06 7.10
C ILE A 429 -27.87 -2.45 6.53
N GLN A 430 -28.36 -1.36 7.12
CA GLN A 430 -29.53 -0.60 6.65
C GLN A 430 -29.09 0.50 5.68
#